data_AF-A0A497RT38-F1
#
_entry.id   AF-A0A497RT38-F1
#
_cell.length_a   1.000
_cell.length_b   1.000
_cell.length_c   1.000
_cell.angle_alpha   90.00
_cell.angle_beta   90.00
_cell.angle_gamma   90.00
#
_symmetry.space_group_name_H-M   'P 1'
#
loop_
_entity.id
_entity.type
_entity.pdbx_description
1 polymer ?
#
loop_
_entity_poly.entity_id
_entity_poly.type
_entity_poly.pdbx_seq_one_letter_code
_entity_poly.pdbx_strand_id
1 'polypeptide(L)'
;MASKEDKILEVLDDLLGLEDIHACVVAKRDMMGVIPDTKRFNPDVIDYSVAGLDKVYFELRDHDVLFFILPGTDTALVSIVPALANRGLLEVEMENVKKEDYGGYLV
;
A
#
# COMPACT_ATOMS: atom_id res chain seq x y z
N MET A 1 -8.07 -31.71 9.52
CA MET A 1 -8.79 -30.45 9.24
C MET A 1 -7.75 -29.42 8.87
N ALA A 2 -7.91 -28.73 7.74
CA ALA A 2 -7.03 -27.64 7.35
C ALA A 2 -7.06 -26.54 8.43
N SER A 3 -5.89 -26.04 8.79
CA SER A 3 -5.72 -24.95 9.75
C SER A 3 -6.37 -23.66 9.22
N LYS A 4 -6.60 -22.68 10.10
CA LYS A 4 -7.09 -21.37 9.67
C LYS A 4 -6.11 -20.69 8.70
N GLU A 5 -4.83 -20.98 8.83
CA GLU A 5 -3.75 -20.47 7.99
C GLU A 5 -3.78 -21.13 6.60
N ASP A 6 -4.00 -22.45 6.54
CA ASP A 6 -4.10 -23.19 5.27
C ASP A 6 -5.23 -22.63 4.39
N LYS A 7 -6.37 -22.29 5.01
CA LYS A 7 -7.50 -21.67 4.29
C LYS A 7 -7.21 -20.25 3.80
N ILE A 8 -6.36 -19.50 4.51
CA ILE A 8 -5.93 -18.17 4.09
C ILE A 8 -4.98 -18.29 2.90
N LEU A 9 -4.06 -19.26 2.94
CA LEU A 9 -3.13 -19.53 1.84
C LEU A 9 -3.85 -19.94 0.56
N GLU A 10 -4.89 -20.80 0.64
CA GLU A 10 -5.72 -21.14 -0.53
C GLU A 10 -6.34 -19.89 -1.18
N VAL A 11 -6.91 -18.98 -0.38
CA VAL A 11 -7.51 -17.73 -0.91
C VAL A 11 -6.45 -16.82 -1.53
N LEU A 12 -5.28 -16.71 -0.90
CA LEU A 12 -4.18 -15.89 -1.43
C LEU A 12 -3.63 -16.46 -2.74
N ASP A 13 -3.55 -17.79 -2.85
CA ASP A 13 -3.11 -18.47 -4.06
C ASP A 13 -4.09 -18.29 -5.23
N ASP A 14 -5.39 -18.28 -4.95
CA ASP A 14 -6.45 -18.00 -5.92
C ASP A 14 -6.37 -16.54 -6.42
N LEU A 15 -6.17 -15.58 -5.50
CA LEU A 15 -6.03 -14.16 -5.85
C LEU A 15 -4.78 -13.89 -6.70
N LEU A 16 -3.64 -14.51 -6.38
CA LEU A 16 -2.42 -14.44 -7.19
C LEU A 16 -2.58 -15.05 -8.59
N GLY A 17 -3.66 -15.80 -8.85
CA GLY A 17 -3.99 -16.30 -10.18
C GLY A 17 -4.64 -15.27 -11.10
N LEU A 18 -5.04 -14.10 -10.60
CA LEU A 18 -5.64 -13.03 -11.40
C LEU A 18 -4.54 -12.24 -12.14
N GLU A 19 -4.74 -11.95 -13.43
CA GLU A 19 -3.71 -11.37 -14.32
C GLU A 19 -3.07 -10.07 -13.79
N ASP A 20 -3.83 -9.25 -13.07
CA ASP A 20 -3.40 -7.92 -12.59
C ASP A 20 -2.87 -7.93 -11.14
N ILE A 21 -2.81 -9.09 -10.47
CA ILE A 21 -2.35 -9.18 -9.08
C ILE A 21 -0.89 -9.67 -9.04
N HIS A 22 0.02 -8.74 -8.74
CA HIS A 22 1.47 -9.02 -8.71
C HIS A 22 2.01 -9.49 -7.36
N ALA A 23 1.30 -9.20 -6.26
CA ALA A 23 1.58 -9.67 -4.90
C ALA A 23 0.31 -9.58 -4.04
N CYS A 24 0.11 -10.52 -3.11
CA CYS A 24 -1.05 -10.54 -2.23
C CYS A 24 -0.66 -11.12 -0.85
N VAL A 25 -1.00 -10.42 0.24
CA VAL A 25 -0.64 -10.80 1.62
C VAL A 25 -1.81 -10.53 2.57
N VAL A 26 -1.92 -11.33 3.64
CA VAL A 26 -2.79 -10.99 4.77
C VAL A 26 -1.93 -10.45 5.89
N ALA A 27 -2.15 -9.21 6.30
CA ALA A 27 -1.48 -8.60 7.46
C ALA A 27 -2.42 -8.50 8.67
N LYS A 28 -1.92 -8.81 9.86
CA LYS A 28 -2.56 -8.51 11.14
C LYS A 28 -2.36 -7.05 11.52
N ARG A 29 -3.15 -6.57 12.48
CA ARG A 29 -3.11 -5.19 12.99
C ARG A 29 -1.78 -4.77 13.61
N ASP A 30 -0.97 -5.72 14.05
CA ASP A 30 0.39 -5.53 14.57
C ASP A 30 1.45 -5.64 13.48
N MET A 31 1.05 -5.58 12.20
CA MET A 31 1.90 -5.73 11.02
C MET A 31 2.54 -7.11 10.85
N MET A 32 2.13 -8.13 11.60
CA MET A 32 2.53 -9.52 11.35
C MET A 32 1.67 -10.13 10.23
N GLY A 33 2.27 -10.66 9.16
CA GLY A 33 1.54 -11.19 8.01
C GLY A 33 1.64 -12.71 7.81
N VAL A 34 0.64 -13.28 7.15
CA VAL A 34 0.72 -14.58 6.46
C VAL A 34 1.02 -14.27 4.99
N ILE A 35 2.14 -14.79 4.51
CA ILE A 35 2.67 -14.55 3.16
C ILE A 35 2.74 -15.91 2.44
N PRO A 36 2.09 -16.07 1.27
CA PRO A 36 2.19 -17.29 0.46
C PRO A 36 3.58 -17.40 -0.19
N ASP A 37 3.84 -18.44 -0.98
CA ASP A 37 5.18 -18.65 -1.59
C ASP A 37 5.60 -17.44 -2.42
N THR A 38 6.59 -16.69 -1.92
CA THR A 38 7.08 -15.45 -2.51
C THR A 38 7.73 -15.65 -3.87
N LYS A 39 8.06 -16.90 -4.26
CA LYS A 39 8.49 -17.23 -5.63
C LYS A 39 7.43 -16.98 -6.69
N ARG A 40 6.15 -16.88 -6.29
CA ARG A 40 5.04 -16.56 -7.19
C ARG A 40 4.78 -15.08 -7.35
N PHE A 41 5.41 -14.24 -6.53
CA PHE A 41 5.25 -12.80 -6.62
C PHE A 41 6.13 -12.29 -7.75
N ASN A 42 5.76 -11.13 -8.31
CA ASN A 42 6.66 -10.42 -9.19
C ASN A 42 7.86 -9.90 -8.36
N PRO A 43 9.10 -10.38 -8.62
CA PRO A 43 10.28 -9.97 -7.85
C PRO A 43 10.57 -8.47 -7.96
N ASP A 44 10.12 -7.82 -9.03
CA ASP A 44 10.26 -6.37 -9.23
C ASP A 44 9.31 -5.54 -8.34
N VAL A 45 8.34 -6.19 -7.68
CA VAL A 45 7.28 -5.56 -6.87
C VAL A 45 7.44 -5.85 -5.37
N ILE A 46 8.11 -6.94 -4.98
CA ILE A 46 8.31 -7.28 -3.55
C ILE A 46 9.20 -6.27 -2.84
N ASP A 47 10.27 -5.82 -3.48
CA ASP A 47 11.18 -4.86 -2.85
C ASP A 47 10.70 -3.44 -3.11
N TYR A 48 9.49 -3.13 -2.64
CA TYR A 48 8.84 -1.84 -2.85
C TYR A 48 9.71 -0.67 -2.34
N SER A 49 10.56 -0.89 -1.33
CA SER A 49 11.56 0.08 -0.88
C SER A 49 12.61 0.40 -1.94
N VAL A 50 13.09 -0.60 -2.68
CA VAL A 50 14.08 -0.44 -3.76
C VAL A 50 13.41 -0.02 -5.07
N ALA A 51 12.15 -0.40 -5.29
CA ALA A 51 11.37 -0.10 -6.49
C ALA A 51 10.73 1.30 -6.51
N GLY A 52 10.87 2.08 -5.43
CA GLY A 52 10.36 3.45 -5.34
C GLY A 52 8.89 3.51 -4.93
N LEU A 53 8.59 3.04 -3.71
CA LEU A 53 7.27 3.20 -3.09
C LEU A 53 6.84 4.67 -3.08
N ASP A 54 5.69 4.97 -3.69
CA ASP A 54 5.16 6.33 -3.82
C ASP A 54 3.92 6.57 -2.93
N LYS A 55 3.04 5.56 -2.80
CA LYS A 55 1.76 5.68 -2.08
C LYS A 55 1.43 4.42 -1.29
N VAL A 56 0.87 4.59 -0.09
CA VAL A 56 0.32 3.51 0.76
C VAL A 56 -1.05 3.92 1.29
N TYR A 57 -2.02 3.00 1.21
CA TYR A 57 -3.41 3.22 1.62
C TYR A 57 -3.79 2.21 2.72
N PHE A 58 -4.29 2.69 3.84
CA PHE A 58 -4.88 1.87 4.91
C PHE A 58 -6.30 2.33 5.20
N GLU A 59 -7.19 1.39 5.51
CA GLU A 59 -8.52 1.72 6.04
C GLU A 59 -8.50 1.62 7.58
N LEU A 60 -8.95 2.68 8.25
CA LEU A 60 -9.09 2.78 9.69
C LEU A 60 -10.55 3.09 10.05
N ARG A 61 -11.32 2.05 10.37
CA ARG A 61 -12.76 2.14 10.66
C ARG A 61 -13.52 2.78 9.48
N ASP A 62 -14.02 3.99 9.66
CA ASP A 62 -14.77 4.81 8.70
C ASP A 62 -13.90 5.89 8.05
N HIS A 63 -12.57 5.74 8.12
CA HIS A 63 -11.59 6.65 7.57
C HIS A 63 -10.57 5.90 6.69
N ASP A 64 -10.04 6.60 5.69
CA ASP A 64 -8.87 6.19 4.94
C ASP A 64 -7.64 6.95 5.48
N VAL A 65 -6.53 6.24 5.62
CA VAL A 65 -5.21 6.80 5.92
C VAL A 65 -4.34 6.66 4.67
N LEU A 66 -3.90 7.80 4.17
CA LEU A 66 -3.16 7.93 2.92
C LEU A 66 -1.75 8.41 3.24
N PHE A 67 -0.74 7.68 2.78
CA PHE A 67 0.65 8.08 2.82
C PHE A 67 1.11 8.41 1.41
N PHE A 68 1.63 9.62 1.21
CA PHE A 68 2.26 10.05 -0.02
C PHE A 68 3.73 10.32 0.27
N ILE A 69 4.62 9.48 -0.25
CA ILE A 69 6.06 9.63 -0.05
C ILE A 69 6.53 10.80 -0.92
N LEU A 70 7.27 11.73 -0.31
CA LEU A 70 7.75 12.89 -1.03
C LEU A 70 8.92 12.48 -1.94
N PRO A 71 8.94 12.90 -3.22
CA PRO A 71 9.97 12.48 -4.15
C PRO A 71 11.38 12.78 -3.65
N GLY A 72 12.26 11.78 -3.66
CA GLY A 72 13.66 11.93 -3.28
C GLY A 72 13.91 12.07 -1.77
N THR A 73 12.90 11.84 -0.92
CA THR A 73 13.05 11.84 0.54
C THR A 73 12.53 10.54 1.16
N ASP A 74 12.81 10.34 2.45
CA ASP A 74 12.25 9.28 3.29
C ASP A 74 11.03 9.77 4.11
N THR A 75 10.50 10.95 3.77
CA THR A 75 9.39 11.59 4.47
C THR A 75 8.07 11.40 3.71
N ALA A 76 6.98 11.18 4.44
CA ALA A 76 5.65 11.02 3.86
C ALA A 76 4.68 12.09 4.37
N LEU A 77 3.89 12.64 3.46
CA LEU A 77 2.69 13.40 3.79
C LEU A 77 1.57 12.42 4.13
N VAL A 78 0.98 12.59 5.31
CA VAL A 78 -0.07 11.69 5.82
C VAL A 78 -1.40 12.43 5.89
N SER A 79 -2.41 11.90 5.22
CA SER A 79 -3.78 12.40 5.27
C SER A 79 -4.71 11.34 5.85
N ILE A 80 -5.54 11.73 6.81
CA ILE A 80 -6.63 10.90 7.35
C ILE A 80 -7.94 11.55 6.94
N VAL A 81 -8.74 10.84 6.16
CA VAL A 81 -9.97 11.36 5.56
C VAL A 81 -11.13 10.40 5.80
N PRO A 82 -12.39 10.85 5.78
CA PRO A 82 -13.52 9.91 5.81
C PRO A 82 -13.44 8.91 4.65
N ALA A 83 -13.87 7.66 4.85
CA ALA A 83 -13.80 6.61 3.83
C ALA A 83 -14.63 6.91 2.56
N LEU A 84 -15.58 7.84 2.65
CA LEU A 84 -16.39 8.34 1.53
C LEU A 84 -15.73 9.54 0.81
N ALA A 85 -14.53 9.95 1.23
CA ALA A 85 -13.83 11.06 0.60
C ALA A 85 -13.47 10.71 -0.85
N ASN A 86 -13.47 11.73 -1.71
CA ASN A 86 -13.14 11.57 -3.11
C ASN A 86 -11.62 11.34 -3.27
N ARG A 87 -11.21 10.06 -3.32
CA ARG A 87 -9.80 9.65 -3.46
C ARG A 87 -9.13 10.27 -4.70
N GLY A 88 -9.85 10.36 -5.82
CA GLY A 88 -9.31 10.97 -7.04
C GLY A 88 -8.99 12.46 -6.89
N LEU A 89 -9.84 13.23 -6.19
CA LEU A 89 -9.56 14.63 -5.89
C LEU A 89 -8.33 14.76 -4.96
N LEU A 90 -8.25 13.92 -3.92
CA LEU A 90 -7.11 13.93 -3.01
C LEU A 90 -5.81 13.66 -3.77
N GLU A 91 -5.78 12.66 -4.64
CA GLU A 91 -4.60 12.35 -5.45
C GLU A 91 -4.17 13.53 -6.33
N VAL A 92 -5.12 14.24 -6.97
CA VAL A 92 -4.81 15.43 -7.78
C VAL A 92 -4.17 16.53 -6.94
N GLU A 93 -4.74 16.85 -5.78
CA GLU A 93 -4.18 17.88 -4.91
C GLU A 93 -2.79 17.49 -4.38
N MET A 94 -2.57 16.22 -4.06
CA MET A 94 -1.27 15.73 -3.62
C MET A 94 -0.22 15.79 -4.73
N GLU A 95 -0.57 15.46 -5.98
CA GLU A 95 0.33 15.63 -7.13
C GLU A 95 0.64 17.12 -7.40
N ASN A 96 -0.29 18.03 -7.09
CA ASN A 96 -0.02 19.48 -7.15
C ASN A 96 0.98 19.89 -6.07
N VAL A 97 0.83 19.40 -4.83
CA VAL A 97 1.80 19.63 -3.74
C VAL A 97 3.19 19.08 -4.09
N LYS A 98 3.29 17.95 -4.79
CA LYS A 98 4.58 17.42 -5.28
C LYS A 98 5.26 18.34 -6.30
N LYS A 99 4.48 19.07 -7.11
CA LYS A 99 5.00 19.98 -8.17
C LYS A 99 5.32 21.37 -7.65
N GLU A 100 4.56 21.82 -6.66
CA GLU A 100 4.88 23.00 -5.87
C GLU A 100 6.02 22.61 -4.93
N ASP A 101 7.26 22.72 -5.41
CA ASP A 101 8.44 22.59 -4.56
C ASP A 101 8.34 23.65 -3.43
N TYR A 102 7.78 23.24 -2.28
CA TYR A 102 7.66 24.06 -1.07
C TYR A 102 9.06 24.22 -0.47
N GLY A 103 9.89 25.02 -1.13
CA GLY A 103 11.30 25.29 -0.89
C GLY A 103 11.77 25.03 0.55
N GLY A 104 12.15 23.78 0.81
CA GLY A 104 12.84 23.37 2.04
C GLY A 104 12.03 23.35 3.34
N TYR A 105 10.70 23.29 3.32
CA TYR A 105 9.89 23.23 4.56
C TYR A 105 9.47 21.82 5.03
N LEU A 106 9.76 20.78 4.25
CA LEU A 106 9.38 19.38 4.54
C LEU A 106 10.59 18.45 4.76
N VAL A 107 11.77 19.01 5.05
CA VAL A 107 12.98 18.27 5.45
C VAL A 107 13.43 18.69 6.84
#